data_AF-A0A7S2C598-F1
#
_entry.id   AF-A0A7S2C598-F1
#
_cell.length_a   1.000
_cell.length_b   1.000
_cell.length_c   1.000
_cell.angle_alpha   90.00
_cell.angle_beta   90.00
_cell.angle_gamma   90.00
#
_symmetry.space_group_name_H-M   'P 1'
#
loop_
_entity.id
_entity.type
_entity.pdbx_description
1 polymer ?
#
loop_
_entity_poly.entity_id
_entity_poly.type
_entity_poly.pdbx_seq_one_letter_code
_entity_poly.pdbx_strand_id
1 'polypeptide(L)'
;GDHLLAGLEQLLPLIVPNAKGVNESLAQAVAAKRGMAAPTVADPLCTTDMLFCFGAPPADGFNIPLKEAAPPLAAELNGNGSPNEGKVKVRPEFASVWDEAVATYRAALEAGAAQKAGAGSILLYLCWRLGRECGTVQRLLSDASISWGTYPDAMGTHCNAHVNNMVVLPSSTVNAASLEAPFLAPVDFDMAFTKESFLFEGVASYAHFAKTWDELVAFESEGFFATLAGSDFASTGVANSLSKDMQADPRRVAVRDTIASSYRSGLEQPMKDPNAPPREGQAEAAALLRAGCDALVRLALVLTVNDIA
;
A
#
# COMPACT_ATOMS: atom_id res chain seq x y z
N GLY A 1 -5.26 -4.37 6.75
CA GLY A 1 -4.26 -3.71 5.89
C GLY A 1 -3.12 -4.62 5.50
N ASP A 2 -2.44 -5.23 6.47
CA ASP A 2 -1.23 -6.03 6.25
C ASP A 2 -1.47 -7.23 5.34
N HIS A 3 -2.62 -7.89 5.48
CA HIS A 3 -3.02 -8.97 4.59
C HIS A 3 -3.16 -8.55 3.12
N LEU A 4 -3.54 -7.29 2.85
CA LEU A 4 -3.61 -6.80 1.48
C LEU A 4 -2.20 -6.50 0.95
N LEU A 5 -1.39 -5.77 1.71
CA LEU A 5 -0.04 -5.41 1.29
C LEU A 5 0.85 -6.64 1.11
N ALA A 6 0.81 -7.59 2.05
CA ALA A 6 1.49 -8.87 1.93
C ALA A 6 1.01 -9.66 0.70
N GLY A 7 -0.29 -9.68 0.44
CA GLY A 7 -0.85 -10.34 -0.75
C GLY A 7 -0.39 -9.70 -2.06
N LEU A 8 -0.35 -8.37 -2.12
CA LEU A 8 0.19 -7.63 -3.27
C LEU A 8 1.67 -7.96 -3.50
N GLU A 9 2.47 -8.04 -2.44
CA GLU A 9 3.88 -8.45 -2.54
C GLU A 9 4.04 -9.91 -3.01
N GLN A 10 3.17 -10.82 -2.56
CA GLN A 10 3.15 -12.21 -3.03
C GLN A 10 2.74 -12.32 -4.51
N LEU A 11 1.91 -11.40 -5.01
CA LEU A 11 1.53 -11.35 -6.42
C LEU A 11 2.64 -10.83 -7.33
N LEU A 12 3.57 -10.01 -6.84
CA LEU A 12 4.58 -9.33 -7.67
C LEU A 12 5.30 -10.25 -8.67
N PRO A 13 5.77 -11.46 -8.31
CA PRO A 13 6.42 -12.35 -9.26
C PRO A 13 5.51 -12.82 -10.41
N LEU A 14 4.20 -12.89 -10.17
CA LEU A 14 3.21 -13.33 -11.14
C LEU A 14 2.76 -12.21 -12.07
N ILE A 15 2.65 -10.98 -11.54
CA ILE A 15 2.12 -9.83 -12.30
C ILE A 15 3.20 -8.90 -12.84
N VAL A 16 4.40 -8.90 -12.27
CA VAL A 16 5.59 -8.19 -12.77
C VAL A 16 6.72 -9.21 -12.88
N PRO A 17 6.70 -10.06 -13.93
CA PRO A 17 7.64 -11.16 -14.06
C PRO A 17 9.08 -10.65 -14.19
N ASN A 18 10.01 -11.39 -13.58
CA ASN A 18 11.44 -11.12 -13.67
C ASN A 18 11.92 -11.32 -15.12
N ALA A 19 11.90 -10.26 -15.92
CA ALA A 19 12.59 -10.24 -17.20
C ALA A 19 14.02 -9.72 -17.00
N LYS A 20 14.99 -10.39 -17.63
CA LYS A 20 16.40 -9.98 -17.59
C LYS A 20 16.54 -8.51 -18.00
N GLY A 21 17.14 -7.69 -17.14
CA GLY A 21 17.32 -6.24 -17.34
C GLY A 21 16.17 -5.35 -16.82
N VAL A 22 14.96 -5.87 -16.60
CA VAL A 22 13.83 -5.08 -16.06
C VAL A 22 14.11 -4.69 -14.62
N ASN A 23 14.55 -5.62 -13.77
CA ASN A 23 14.88 -5.30 -12.38
C ASN A 23 16.05 -4.33 -12.24
N GLU A 24 17.04 -4.40 -13.12
CA GLU A 24 18.14 -3.44 -13.15
C GLU A 24 17.64 -2.04 -13.53
N SER A 25 16.82 -1.94 -14.58
CA SER A 25 16.22 -0.65 -14.98
C SER A 25 15.29 -0.09 -13.91
N LEU A 26 14.54 -0.95 -13.21
CA LEU A 26 13.66 -0.57 -12.12
C LEU A 26 14.45 -0.09 -10.91
N ALA A 27 15.49 -0.82 -10.51
CA ALA A 27 16.37 -0.45 -9.41
C ALA A 27 17.09 0.87 -9.69
N GLN A 28 17.54 1.10 -10.93
CA GLN A 28 18.11 2.39 -11.37
C GLN A 28 17.07 3.51 -11.30
N ALA A 29 15.84 3.28 -11.77
CA ALA A 29 14.77 4.28 -11.72
C ALA A 29 14.41 4.65 -10.26
N VAL A 30 14.31 3.66 -9.37
CA VAL A 30 14.06 3.85 -7.94
C VAL A 30 15.20 4.65 -7.30
N ALA A 31 16.45 4.25 -7.52
CA ALA A 31 17.61 4.96 -6.97
C ALA A 31 17.69 6.41 -7.47
N ALA A 32 17.49 6.64 -8.77
CA ALA A 32 17.47 7.99 -9.34
C ALA A 32 16.37 8.86 -8.71
N LYS A 33 15.17 8.31 -8.48
CA LYS A 33 14.07 9.02 -7.81
C LYS A 33 14.37 9.35 -6.34
N ARG A 34 15.17 8.52 -5.68
CA ARG A 34 15.68 8.77 -4.31
C ARG A 34 16.89 9.70 -4.27
N GLY A 35 17.40 10.16 -5.42
CA GLY A 35 18.64 10.94 -5.49
C GLY A 35 19.88 10.13 -5.08
N MET A 36 19.81 8.80 -5.15
CA MET A 36 20.88 7.88 -4.79
C MET A 36 21.72 7.50 -6.01
N ALA A 37 22.95 7.04 -5.78
CA ALA A 37 23.74 6.39 -6.82
C ALA A 37 23.02 5.13 -7.33
N ALA A 38 23.26 4.78 -8.59
CA ALA A 38 22.69 3.57 -9.18
C ALA A 38 23.13 2.34 -8.36
N PRO A 39 22.21 1.40 -8.07
CA PRO A 39 22.51 0.24 -7.26
C PRO A 39 23.52 -0.67 -7.98
N THR A 40 24.35 -1.36 -7.21
CA THR A 40 25.34 -2.30 -7.72
C THR A 40 24.94 -3.73 -7.36
N VAL A 41 25.53 -4.74 -8.02
CA VAL A 41 25.30 -6.15 -7.65
C VAL A 41 25.65 -6.42 -6.18
N ALA A 42 26.60 -5.67 -5.60
CA ALA A 42 27.03 -5.80 -4.21
C ALA A 42 26.16 -5.01 -3.22
N ASP A 43 25.38 -4.03 -3.70
CA ASP A 43 24.51 -3.18 -2.91
C ASP A 43 23.26 -2.86 -3.75
N PRO A 44 22.29 -3.78 -3.79
CA PRO A 44 21.21 -3.75 -4.77
C PRO A 44 20.17 -2.66 -4.53
N LEU A 45 20.19 -1.99 -3.36
CA LEU A 45 19.43 -0.80 -2.94
C LEU A 45 19.60 -0.67 -1.40
N CYS A 46 20.65 0.02 -0.93
CA CYS A 46 21.06 0.24 0.47
C CYS A 46 20.08 -0.28 1.55
N THR A 47 20.31 -1.53 1.98
CA THR A 47 19.42 -2.34 2.84
C THR A 47 19.14 -1.78 4.24
N THR A 48 19.93 -0.81 4.71
CA THR A 48 19.88 -0.33 6.10
C THR A 48 19.02 0.91 6.33
N ASP A 49 18.57 1.60 5.27
CA ASP A 49 17.96 2.94 5.39
C ASP A 49 16.49 3.00 4.94
N MET A 50 15.74 1.90 4.93
CA MET A 50 14.29 1.97 4.64
C MET A 50 13.50 2.79 5.67
N LEU A 51 14.04 3.00 6.87
CA LEU A 51 13.53 3.94 7.88
C LEU A 51 13.86 5.42 7.57
N PHE A 52 14.80 5.70 6.65
CA PHE A 52 15.31 7.04 6.35
C PHE A 52 15.16 7.46 4.89
N CYS A 53 14.51 6.67 4.03
CA CYS A 53 14.28 7.06 2.64
C CYS A 53 13.19 8.12 2.55
N PHE A 54 13.59 9.39 2.69
CA PHE A 54 12.79 10.57 2.43
C PHE A 54 12.15 10.47 1.03
N GLY A 55 10.82 10.43 1.02
CA GLY A 55 10.01 10.22 -0.18
C GLY A 55 10.40 11.11 -1.35
N ALA A 56 10.40 10.51 -2.54
CA ALA A 56 10.35 11.28 -3.78
C ALA A 56 9.07 12.16 -3.79
N PRO A 57 9.13 13.39 -4.34
CA PRO A 57 8.01 14.30 -4.34
C PRO A 57 6.77 13.70 -5.03
N PRO A 58 5.56 13.94 -4.48
CA PRO A 58 4.33 13.22 -4.84
C PRO A 58 3.76 13.54 -6.23
N ALA A 59 4.36 14.44 -7.00
CA ALA A 59 3.81 14.96 -8.25
C ALA A 59 4.36 14.32 -9.54
N ASP A 60 5.56 13.72 -9.53
CA ASP A 60 6.27 13.33 -10.77
C ASP A 60 6.40 11.79 -10.97
N GLY A 61 5.58 10.99 -10.29
CA GLY A 61 5.96 9.62 -9.87
C GLY A 61 5.48 8.41 -10.68
N PHE A 62 4.51 8.52 -11.61
CA PHE A 62 3.96 7.32 -12.27
C PHE A 62 4.81 6.75 -13.41
N ASN A 63 5.92 7.41 -13.77
CA ASN A 63 6.82 6.95 -14.84
C ASN A 63 7.86 5.94 -14.34
N ILE A 64 7.44 4.98 -13.53
CA ILE A 64 8.24 3.78 -13.27
C ILE A 64 7.88 2.77 -14.36
N PRO A 65 8.83 2.27 -15.16
CA PRO A 65 8.54 1.35 -16.27
C PRO A 65 8.22 -0.05 -15.72
N LEU A 66 7.00 -0.22 -15.20
CA LEU A 66 6.47 -1.51 -14.80
C LEU A 66 5.68 -2.14 -15.96
N LYS A 67 6.09 -3.34 -16.35
CA LYS A 67 5.36 -4.15 -17.33
C LYS A 67 4.53 -5.19 -16.60
N GLU A 68 3.22 -4.91 -16.53
CA GLU A 68 2.26 -5.80 -15.90
C GLU A 68 1.83 -6.93 -16.85
N ALA A 69 1.58 -8.10 -16.28
CA ALA A 69 0.97 -9.25 -16.92
C ALA A 69 -0.13 -9.81 -16.03
N ALA A 70 -1.17 -10.40 -16.64
CA ALA A 70 -2.16 -11.13 -15.87
C ALA A 70 -1.54 -12.41 -15.28
N PRO A 71 -1.84 -12.77 -14.01
CA PRO A 71 -1.33 -14.00 -13.45
C PRO A 71 -1.93 -15.23 -14.15
N PRO A 72 -1.29 -16.42 -14.00
CA PRO A 72 -1.84 -17.69 -14.48
C PRO A 72 -3.17 -18.04 -13.79
N LEU A 73 -3.97 -18.91 -14.42
CA LEU A 73 -5.20 -19.43 -13.80
C LEU A 73 -4.88 -20.37 -12.62
N ALA A 74 -5.84 -20.59 -11.72
CA ALA A 74 -5.63 -21.39 -10.52
C ALA A 74 -5.17 -22.82 -10.83
N ALA A 75 -5.72 -23.43 -11.88
CA ALA A 75 -5.33 -24.76 -12.33
C ALA A 75 -3.87 -24.82 -12.84
N GLU A 76 -3.37 -23.74 -13.43
CA GLU A 76 -2.00 -23.62 -13.93
C GLU A 76 -1.01 -23.46 -12.77
N LEU A 77 -1.36 -22.64 -11.76
CA LEU A 77 -0.56 -22.48 -10.55
C LEU A 77 -0.49 -23.75 -9.70
N ASN A 78 -1.60 -24.49 -9.62
CA ASN A 78 -1.69 -25.72 -8.85
C ASN A 78 -1.13 -26.96 -9.58
N GLY A 79 -0.78 -26.84 -10.87
CA GLY A 79 -0.21 -27.93 -11.66
C GLY A 79 1.24 -28.24 -11.28
N ASN A 80 1.68 -29.49 -11.50
CA ASN A 80 3.03 -29.99 -11.16
C ASN A 80 4.16 -29.47 -12.10
N GLY A 81 4.01 -28.28 -12.70
CA GLY A 81 4.59 -27.99 -14.02
C GLY A 81 5.69 -26.95 -14.17
N SER A 82 6.18 -26.27 -13.13
CA SER A 82 7.35 -25.38 -13.29
C SER A 82 8.34 -25.47 -12.11
N PRO A 83 9.62 -25.81 -12.38
CA PRO A 83 10.66 -25.88 -11.35
C PRO A 83 11.29 -24.53 -10.99
N ASN A 84 10.86 -23.42 -11.58
CA ASN A 84 11.45 -22.11 -11.30
C ASN A 84 10.52 -21.21 -10.47
N GLU A 85 10.97 -21.00 -9.23
CA GLU A 85 10.73 -19.80 -8.41
C GLU A 85 9.28 -19.53 -7.95
N GLY A 86 8.75 -20.41 -7.10
CA GLY A 86 8.08 -19.95 -5.87
C GLY A 86 6.57 -20.21 -5.71
N LYS A 87 6.26 -21.26 -4.94
CA LYS A 87 5.38 -21.33 -3.74
C LYS A 87 3.93 -20.81 -3.76
N VAL A 88 3.43 -20.12 -4.78
CA VAL A 88 2.05 -19.61 -4.76
C VAL A 88 1.07 -20.72 -5.14
N LYS A 89 0.19 -21.08 -4.20
CA LYS A 89 -0.88 -22.06 -4.42
C LYS A 89 -2.23 -21.40 -4.14
N VAL A 90 -3.22 -21.73 -4.96
CA VAL A 90 -4.60 -21.28 -4.75
C VAL A 90 -5.39 -22.43 -4.16
N ARG A 91 -5.96 -22.25 -2.96
CA ARG A 91 -6.84 -23.25 -2.37
C ARG A 91 -8.04 -23.53 -3.29
N PRO A 92 -8.44 -24.81 -3.50
CA PRO A 92 -9.50 -25.16 -4.46
C PRO A 92 -10.80 -24.38 -4.27
N GLU A 93 -11.19 -24.09 -3.02
CA GLU A 93 -12.38 -23.31 -2.67
C GLU A 93 -12.35 -21.85 -3.13
N PHE A 94 -11.16 -21.30 -3.45
CA PHE A 94 -10.99 -19.93 -3.95
C PHE A 94 -10.64 -19.88 -5.44
N ALA A 95 -10.56 -21.02 -6.13
CA ALA A 95 -10.16 -21.08 -7.53
C ALA A 95 -11.07 -20.26 -8.45
N SER A 96 -12.39 -20.30 -8.24
CA SER A 96 -13.35 -19.51 -9.04
C SER A 96 -13.15 -18.01 -8.86
N VAL A 97 -12.95 -17.55 -7.62
CA VAL A 97 -12.70 -16.14 -7.28
C VAL A 97 -11.38 -15.67 -7.90
N TRP A 98 -10.35 -16.52 -7.84
CA TRP A 98 -9.06 -16.26 -8.49
C TRP A 98 -9.23 -16.09 -10.00
N ASP A 99 -9.84 -17.06 -10.68
CA ASP A 99 -9.97 -17.06 -12.14
C ASP A 99 -10.83 -15.88 -12.65
N GLU A 100 -11.91 -15.52 -11.94
CA GLU A 100 -12.71 -14.32 -12.23
C GLU A 100 -11.87 -13.03 -12.11
N ALA A 101 -11.06 -12.94 -11.07
CA ALA A 101 -10.18 -11.78 -10.85
C ALA A 101 -9.06 -11.74 -11.89
N VAL A 102 -8.45 -12.87 -12.27
CA VAL A 102 -7.49 -12.96 -13.37
C VAL A 102 -8.10 -12.44 -14.68
N ALA A 103 -9.31 -12.90 -15.02
CA ALA A 103 -10.00 -12.49 -16.24
C ALA A 103 -10.29 -10.98 -16.24
N THR A 104 -10.78 -10.45 -15.12
CA THR A 104 -11.07 -9.02 -14.96
C THR A 104 -9.81 -8.16 -15.09
N TYR A 105 -8.72 -8.57 -14.41
CA TYR A 105 -7.44 -7.86 -14.47
C TYR A 105 -6.84 -7.90 -15.88
N ARG A 106 -6.90 -9.06 -16.55
CA ARG A 106 -6.45 -9.22 -17.94
C ARG A 106 -7.20 -8.29 -18.89
N ALA A 107 -8.53 -8.23 -18.78
CA ALA A 107 -9.35 -7.33 -19.60
C ALA A 107 -8.96 -5.86 -19.40
N ALA A 108 -8.69 -5.43 -18.15
CA ALA A 108 -8.25 -4.08 -17.86
C ALA A 108 -6.86 -3.76 -18.46
N LEU A 109 -5.92 -4.72 -18.42
CA LEU A 109 -4.60 -4.61 -19.04
C LEU A 109 -4.70 -4.50 -20.57
N GLU A 110 -5.45 -5.41 -21.22
CA GLU A 110 -5.63 -5.44 -22.67
C GLU A 110 -6.34 -4.19 -23.20
N ALA A 111 -7.27 -3.64 -22.42
CA ALA A 111 -7.93 -2.39 -22.75
C ALA A 111 -7.00 -1.16 -22.61
N GLY A 112 -5.81 -1.30 -22.04
CA GLY A 112 -4.89 -0.20 -21.73
C GLY A 112 -5.51 0.79 -20.74
N ALA A 113 -6.28 0.28 -19.77
CA ALA A 113 -7.09 1.10 -18.87
C ALA A 113 -6.25 2.13 -18.11
N ALA A 114 -5.11 1.70 -17.57
CA ALA A 114 -4.20 2.58 -16.84
C ALA A 114 -3.64 3.71 -17.70
N GLN A 115 -3.21 3.43 -18.94
CA GLN A 115 -2.68 4.47 -19.85
C GLN A 115 -3.77 5.45 -20.25
N LYS A 116 -4.96 4.95 -20.62
CA LYS A 116 -6.11 5.80 -21.00
C LYS A 116 -6.59 6.69 -19.84
N ALA A 117 -6.48 6.20 -18.61
CA ALA A 117 -6.79 6.94 -17.39
C ALA A 117 -5.63 7.85 -16.89
N GLY A 118 -4.44 7.77 -17.50
CA GLY A 118 -3.26 8.56 -17.11
C GLY A 118 -2.49 8.03 -15.89
N ALA A 119 -2.75 6.80 -15.46
CA ALA A 119 -2.13 6.14 -14.30
C ALA A 119 -0.83 5.38 -14.64
N GLY A 120 -0.63 4.97 -15.89
CA GLY A 120 0.56 4.23 -16.35
C GLY A 120 0.61 2.75 -15.96
N SER A 121 0.19 2.39 -14.74
CA SER A 121 0.15 1.02 -14.20
C SER A 121 -1.08 0.84 -13.29
N ILE A 122 -1.73 -0.32 -13.32
CA ILE A 122 -2.88 -0.62 -12.46
C ILE A 122 -2.40 -0.86 -11.02
N LEU A 123 -1.30 -1.61 -10.84
CA LEU A 123 -0.69 -1.90 -9.55
C LEU A 123 -0.23 -0.63 -8.84
N LEU A 124 0.56 0.22 -9.50
CA LEU A 124 1.06 1.44 -8.89
C LEU A 124 -0.07 2.42 -8.60
N TYR A 125 -1.10 2.47 -9.43
CA TYR A 125 -2.28 3.28 -9.14
C TYR A 125 -3.04 2.79 -7.91
N LEU A 126 -3.25 1.48 -7.77
CA LEU A 126 -3.82 0.91 -6.54
C LEU A 126 -2.97 1.27 -5.33
N CYS A 127 -1.65 1.06 -5.39
CA CYS A 127 -0.71 1.37 -4.32
C CYS A 127 -0.74 2.86 -3.93
N TRP A 128 -0.75 3.75 -4.93
CA TRP A 128 -0.86 5.19 -4.72
C TRP A 128 -2.19 5.57 -4.07
N ARG A 129 -3.29 4.92 -4.49
CA ARG A 129 -4.61 5.18 -3.91
C ARG A 129 -4.68 4.73 -2.46
N LEU A 130 -4.16 3.55 -2.14
CA LEU A 130 -4.12 3.02 -0.77
C LEU A 130 -3.38 3.98 0.17
N GLY A 131 -2.17 4.40 -0.21
CA GLY A 131 -1.39 5.33 0.60
C GLY A 131 -2.10 6.68 0.74
N ARG A 132 -2.56 7.28 -0.37
CA ARG A 132 -3.25 8.58 -0.36
C ARG A 132 -4.49 8.60 0.53
N GLU A 133 -5.33 7.56 0.47
CA GLU A 133 -6.53 7.49 1.30
C GLU A 133 -6.17 7.31 2.79
N CYS A 134 -5.13 6.55 3.11
CA CYS A 134 -4.61 6.47 4.48
C CYS A 134 -4.14 7.84 5.01
N GLY A 135 -3.36 8.57 4.21
CA GLY A 135 -2.91 9.92 4.58
C GLY A 135 -4.06 10.91 4.72
N THR A 136 -5.07 10.78 3.86
CA THR A 136 -6.29 11.60 3.93
C THR A 136 -7.04 11.34 5.23
N VAL A 137 -7.19 10.08 5.64
CA VAL A 137 -7.84 9.73 6.92
C VAL A 137 -7.07 10.33 8.09
N GLN A 138 -5.73 10.15 8.14
CA GLN A 138 -4.92 10.70 9.22
C GLN A 138 -5.02 12.24 9.28
N ARG A 139 -5.03 12.91 8.13
CA ARG A 139 -5.26 14.36 8.04
C ARG A 139 -6.62 14.75 8.61
N LEU A 140 -7.69 14.05 8.22
CA LEU A 140 -9.05 14.34 8.69
C LEU A 140 -9.18 14.20 10.21
N LEU A 141 -8.54 13.18 10.81
CA LEU A 141 -8.51 13.00 12.26
C LEU A 141 -7.73 14.13 12.94
N SER A 142 -6.54 14.45 12.43
CA SER A 142 -5.70 15.55 12.93
C SER A 142 -6.42 16.91 12.85
N ASP A 143 -7.03 17.22 11.71
CA ASP A 143 -7.82 18.46 11.49
C ASP A 143 -8.99 18.55 12.48
N ALA A 144 -9.57 17.40 12.86
CA ALA A 144 -10.63 17.30 13.86
C ALA A 144 -10.11 17.24 15.31
N SER A 145 -8.80 17.36 15.55
CA SER A 145 -8.17 17.19 16.86
C SER A 145 -8.49 15.85 17.52
N ILE A 146 -8.50 14.78 16.72
CA ILE A 146 -8.69 13.39 17.15
C ILE A 146 -7.38 12.63 16.97
N SER A 147 -6.94 11.97 18.04
CA SER A 147 -5.91 10.93 18.00
C SER A 147 -6.60 9.60 17.73
N TRP A 148 -6.01 8.78 16.86
CA TRP A 148 -6.54 7.45 16.55
C TRP A 148 -6.15 6.38 17.59
N GLY A 149 -5.30 6.74 18.57
CA GLY A 149 -5.04 5.92 19.74
C GLY A 149 -3.56 5.65 19.94
N THR A 150 -2.78 6.71 20.19
CA THR A 150 -1.43 6.57 20.74
C THR A 150 -1.49 6.52 22.26
N TYR A 151 -0.99 5.44 22.84
CA TYR A 151 -1.05 5.23 24.28
C TYR A 151 0.23 4.54 24.80
N PRO A 152 0.65 4.84 26.04
CA PRO A 152 1.70 4.08 26.69
C PRO A 152 1.13 2.92 27.50
N ASP A 153 1.88 1.84 27.63
CA ASP A 153 1.62 0.75 28.56
C ASP A 153 2.93 0.23 29.20
N ALA A 154 2.87 -0.92 29.88
CA ALA A 154 4.05 -1.51 30.52
C ALA A 154 5.15 -1.96 29.54
N MET A 155 4.83 -2.13 28.26
CA MET A 155 5.73 -2.58 27.19
C MET A 155 6.30 -1.43 26.36
N GLY A 156 5.68 -0.24 26.38
CA GLY A 156 6.20 0.94 25.71
C GLY A 156 5.12 1.87 25.21
N THR A 157 5.42 2.60 24.14
CA THR A 157 4.46 3.43 23.42
C THR A 157 3.91 2.63 22.24
N HIS A 158 2.58 2.55 22.15
CA HIS A 158 1.86 1.89 21.06
C HIS A 158 1.10 2.90 20.23
N CYS A 159 0.89 2.56 18.96
CA CYS A 159 0.12 3.34 18.03
C CYS A 159 -0.98 2.48 17.40
N ASN A 160 -2.24 2.82 17.64
CA ASN A 160 -3.38 2.20 16.97
C ASN A 160 -3.59 2.76 15.53
N ALA A 161 -2.91 3.85 15.17
CA ALA A 161 -2.96 4.42 13.83
C ALA A 161 -2.11 3.58 12.86
N HIS A 162 -2.67 2.46 12.39
CA HIS A 162 -2.00 1.53 11.49
C HIS A 162 -2.92 0.98 10.40
N VAL A 163 -2.32 0.48 9.32
CA VAL A 163 -3.04 0.01 8.12
C VAL A 163 -4.02 -1.15 8.39
N ASN A 164 -3.85 -1.89 9.49
CA ASN A 164 -4.81 -2.93 9.87
C ASN A 164 -6.19 -2.40 10.23
N ASN A 165 -6.28 -1.12 10.58
CA ASN A 165 -7.52 -0.43 10.88
C ASN A 165 -8.15 0.19 9.63
N MET A 166 -7.75 -0.29 8.45
CA MET A 166 -8.33 0.09 7.16
C MET A 166 -8.93 -1.14 6.47
N VAL A 167 -10.17 -0.98 5.99
CA VAL A 167 -10.86 -1.99 5.17
C VAL A 167 -11.07 -1.49 3.75
N VAL A 168 -10.93 -2.38 2.77
CA VAL A 168 -11.25 -2.07 1.38
C VAL A 168 -12.76 -2.11 1.19
N LEU A 169 -13.31 -1.04 0.61
CA LEU A 169 -14.70 -0.93 0.23
C LEU A 169 -14.91 -1.62 -1.13
N PRO A 170 -15.90 -2.54 -1.25
CA PRO A 170 -16.26 -3.11 -2.54
C PRO A 170 -16.71 -2.01 -3.50
N SER A 171 -16.36 -2.11 -4.79
CA SER A 171 -16.75 -1.06 -5.73
C SER A 171 -18.26 -0.81 -5.85
N SER A 172 -19.07 -1.81 -5.47
CA SER A 172 -20.53 -1.71 -5.40
C SER A 172 -21.06 -0.82 -4.28
N THR A 173 -20.26 -0.49 -3.26
CA THR A 173 -20.72 0.33 -2.12
C THR A 173 -20.70 1.82 -2.42
N VAL A 174 -19.98 2.26 -3.45
CA VAL A 174 -19.89 3.67 -3.82
C VAL A 174 -20.53 3.89 -5.18
N ASN A 175 -21.69 4.55 -5.19
CA ASN A 175 -22.41 5.03 -6.37
C ASN A 175 -21.71 6.25 -7.02
N ALA A 176 -20.40 6.21 -7.16
CA ALA A 176 -19.63 7.23 -7.86
C ALA A 176 -18.79 6.57 -8.95
N ALA A 177 -18.94 7.07 -10.18
CA ALA A 177 -18.11 6.68 -11.32
C ALA A 177 -16.69 7.30 -11.27
N SER A 178 -16.40 8.07 -10.22
CA SER A 178 -15.14 8.77 -10.04
C SER A 178 -14.03 7.85 -9.55
N LEU A 179 -12.81 8.07 -10.04
CA LEU A 179 -11.60 7.48 -9.48
C LEU A 179 -11.28 8.00 -8.06
N GLU A 180 -11.90 9.12 -7.68
CA GLU A 180 -11.77 9.74 -6.36
C GLU A 180 -12.82 9.22 -5.36
N ALA A 181 -13.69 8.29 -5.79
CA ALA A 181 -14.61 7.59 -4.89
C ALA A 181 -13.83 6.94 -3.74
N PRO A 182 -14.33 6.95 -2.48
CA PRO A 182 -13.66 6.24 -1.39
C PRO A 182 -13.41 4.76 -1.71
N PHE A 183 -12.21 4.29 -1.40
CA PHE A 183 -11.77 2.90 -1.55
C PHE A 183 -11.47 2.25 -0.22
N LEU A 184 -11.06 3.04 0.77
CA LEU A 184 -10.81 2.61 2.12
C LEU A 184 -11.83 3.22 3.07
N ALA A 185 -12.18 2.46 4.10
CA ALA A 185 -12.86 2.98 5.28
C ALA A 185 -11.99 2.72 6.51
N PRO A 186 -11.78 3.73 7.37
CA PRO A 186 -11.20 3.50 8.68
C PRO A 186 -12.18 2.73 9.55
N VAL A 187 -11.65 1.78 10.30
CA VAL A 187 -12.36 1.03 11.33
C VAL A 187 -11.58 1.16 12.65
N ASP A 188 -12.14 0.59 13.71
CA ASP A 188 -11.48 0.51 15.02
C ASP A 188 -11.08 1.87 15.63
N PHE A 189 -12.06 2.50 16.27
CA PHE A 189 -11.91 3.79 16.96
C PHE A 189 -12.04 3.63 18.48
N ASP A 190 -11.88 2.42 19.01
CA ASP A 190 -12.07 2.11 20.43
C ASP A 190 -11.08 2.86 21.34
N MET A 191 -9.86 3.07 20.84
CA MET A 191 -8.77 3.80 21.49
C MET A 191 -8.68 5.26 21.05
N ALA A 192 -9.60 5.74 20.20
CA ALA A 192 -9.55 7.12 19.71
C ALA A 192 -10.01 8.11 20.79
N PHE A 193 -9.36 9.26 20.87
CA PHE A 193 -9.70 10.32 21.81
C PHE A 193 -9.47 11.71 21.21
N THR A 194 -10.21 12.68 21.72
CA THR A 194 -10.05 14.10 21.35
C THR A 194 -8.92 14.75 22.14
N LYS A 195 -8.38 15.85 21.61
CA LYS A 195 -7.41 16.70 22.31
C LYS A 195 -7.89 17.16 23.68
N GLU A 196 -9.17 17.46 23.80
CA GLU A 196 -9.81 17.92 25.04
C GLU A 196 -9.91 16.81 26.09
N SER A 197 -10.02 15.55 25.66
CA SER A 197 -10.12 14.40 26.55
C SER A 197 -8.76 13.81 26.97
N PHE A 198 -7.66 14.25 26.36
CA PHE A 198 -6.35 13.70 26.64
C PHE A 198 -5.75 14.28 27.93
N LEU A 199 -5.22 13.42 28.80
CA LEU A 199 -4.66 13.78 30.10
C LEU A 199 -3.14 13.57 30.12
N PHE A 200 -2.36 14.63 29.85
CA PHE A 200 -0.89 14.57 29.86
C PHE A 200 -0.33 14.17 31.23
N GLU A 201 -1.01 14.50 32.31
CA GLU A 201 -0.63 14.15 33.68
C GLU A 201 -0.59 12.63 33.88
N GLY A 202 -1.50 11.91 33.21
CA GLY A 202 -1.59 10.45 33.28
C GLY A 202 -0.44 9.72 32.60
N VAL A 203 0.27 10.39 31.70
CA VAL A 203 1.39 9.82 30.91
C VAL A 203 2.73 10.48 31.22
N ALA A 204 2.78 11.41 32.18
CA ALA A 204 3.98 12.20 32.48
C ALA A 204 5.18 11.34 32.88
N SER A 205 4.94 10.21 33.56
CA SER A 205 5.97 9.25 34.01
C SER A 205 6.63 8.44 32.89
N TYR A 206 6.06 8.43 31.67
CA TYR A 206 6.63 7.70 30.54
C TYR A 206 7.69 8.54 29.84
N ALA A 207 8.96 8.15 29.98
CA ALA A 207 10.11 8.94 29.50
C ALA A 207 10.12 9.19 27.98
N HIS A 208 9.60 8.23 27.19
CA HIS A 208 9.63 8.26 25.73
C HIS A 208 8.26 8.48 25.09
N PHE A 209 7.30 8.96 25.87
CA PHE A 209 5.96 9.28 25.37
C PHE A 209 5.84 10.77 25.02
N ALA A 210 5.01 11.09 24.03
CA ALA A 210 4.75 12.44 23.57
C ALA A 210 4.36 13.37 24.73
N LYS A 211 4.98 14.55 24.78
CA LYS A 211 4.77 15.57 25.83
C LYS A 211 3.83 16.68 25.39
N THR A 212 3.56 16.76 24.08
CA THR A 212 2.60 17.70 23.50
C THR A 212 1.63 16.97 22.57
N TRP A 213 0.51 17.62 22.26
CA TRP A 213 -0.46 17.06 21.32
C TRP A 213 0.15 16.90 19.92
N ASP A 214 0.94 17.88 19.49
CA ASP A 214 1.57 17.87 18.17
C ASP A 214 2.61 16.74 18.06
N GLU A 215 3.35 16.47 19.14
CA GLU A 215 4.24 15.30 19.21
C GLU A 215 3.47 13.98 19.13
N LEU A 216 2.29 13.90 19.76
CA LEU A 216 1.45 12.70 19.75
C LEU A 216 0.92 12.41 18.36
N VAL A 217 0.35 13.42 17.69
CA VAL A 217 -0.16 13.29 16.31
C VAL A 217 0.97 13.05 15.31
N ALA A 218 2.15 13.65 15.52
CA ALA A 218 3.33 13.37 14.71
C ALA A 218 3.77 11.91 14.86
N PHE A 219 3.77 11.38 16.09
CA PHE A 219 4.08 9.97 16.35
C PHE A 219 3.10 9.03 15.63
N GLU A 220 1.80 9.33 15.64
CA GLU A 220 0.80 8.57 14.89
C GLU A 220 1.08 8.58 13.39
N SER A 221 1.33 9.76 12.83
CA SER A 221 1.60 9.90 11.41
C SER A 221 2.85 9.14 10.98
N GLU A 222 3.92 9.22 11.76
CA GLU A 222 5.16 8.47 11.49
C GLU A 222 4.97 6.96 11.68
N GLY A 223 4.19 6.54 12.69
CA GLY A 223 3.84 5.15 12.90
C GLY A 223 3.07 4.56 11.73
N PHE A 224 2.04 5.26 11.26
CA PHE A 224 1.24 4.85 10.10
C PHE A 224 2.09 4.78 8.83
N PHE A 225 2.91 5.82 8.59
CA PHE A 225 3.85 5.86 7.48
C PHE A 225 4.82 4.68 7.51
N ALA A 226 5.38 4.38 8.69
CA ALA A 226 6.31 3.26 8.87
C ALA A 226 5.64 1.92 8.52
N THR A 227 4.40 1.69 8.94
CA THR A 227 3.64 0.48 8.59
C THR A 227 3.38 0.37 7.09
N LEU A 228 3.04 1.47 6.41
CA LEU A 228 2.90 1.49 4.94
C LEU A 228 4.22 1.21 4.21
N ALA A 229 5.34 1.65 4.77
CA ALA A 229 6.69 1.32 4.29
C ALA A 229 7.12 -0.12 4.68
N GLY A 230 6.27 -0.84 5.41
CA GLY A 230 6.42 -2.23 5.84
C GLY A 230 7.32 -2.41 7.06
N SER A 231 7.23 -1.50 8.02
CA SER A 231 7.76 -1.63 9.37
C SER A 231 6.60 -1.85 10.36
N ASP A 232 6.64 -2.95 11.11
CA ASP A 232 5.61 -3.26 12.11
C ASP A 232 5.99 -2.75 13.51
N PHE A 233 7.11 -2.02 13.62
CA PHE A 233 7.66 -1.57 14.89
C PHE A 233 6.68 -0.67 15.66
N ALA A 234 6.07 0.28 14.97
CA ALA A 234 5.16 1.25 15.60
C ALA A 234 3.85 0.62 16.11
N SER A 235 3.44 -0.51 15.55
CA SER A 235 2.21 -1.22 15.92
C SER A 235 2.42 -2.22 17.06
N THR A 236 3.59 -2.85 17.16
CA THR A 236 3.82 -3.96 18.11
C THR A 236 4.87 -3.65 19.18
N GLY A 237 5.63 -2.55 19.04
CA GLY A 237 6.81 -2.28 19.85
C GLY A 237 7.99 -3.23 19.58
N VAL A 238 7.86 -4.17 18.63
CA VAL A 238 8.90 -5.15 18.27
C VAL A 238 9.52 -4.78 16.93
N ALA A 239 10.84 -4.62 16.92
CA ALA A 239 11.57 -4.28 15.70
C ALA A 239 11.62 -5.50 14.77
N ASN A 240 10.74 -5.54 13.77
CA ASN A 240 10.85 -6.51 12.69
C ASN A 240 11.91 -6.04 11.70
N SER A 241 13.00 -6.81 11.59
CA SER A 241 13.92 -6.69 10.46
C SER A 241 13.26 -7.35 9.24
N LEU A 242 13.00 -6.55 8.21
CA LEU A 242 12.61 -7.10 6.91
C LEU A 242 13.66 -8.11 6.46
N SER A 243 13.22 -9.24 5.89
CA SER A 243 14.18 -10.25 5.44
C SER A 243 15.07 -9.66 4.35
N LYS A 244 16.32 -10.12 4.26
CA LYS A 244 17.27 -9.66 3.23
C LYS A 244 16.72 -9.86 1.82
N ASP A 245 15.92 -10.92 1.62
CA ASP A 245 15.25 -11.21 0.36
C ASP A 245 14.18 -10.17 0.02
N MET A 246 13.46 -9.65 1.03
CA MET A 246 12.48 -8.57 0.84
C MET A 246 13.14 -7.25 0.47
N GLN A 247 14.31 -6.95 1.04
CA GLN A 247 15.05 -5.72 0.78
C GLN A 247 15.73 -5.72 -0.60
N ALA A 248 15.96 -6.89 -1.19
CA ALA A 248 16.68 -7.03 -2.46
C ALA A 248 15.76 -6.96 -3.71
N ASP A 249 14.43 -6.97 -3.55
CA ASP A 249 13.50 -6.95 -4.68
C ASP A 249 13.06 -5.51 -5.04
N PRO A 250 13.57 -4.92 -6.15
CA PRO A 250 13.24 -3.55 -6.53
C PRO A 250 11.75 -3.34 -6.82
N ARG A 251 10.98 -4.40 -7.10
CA ARG A 251 9.52 -4.33 -7.29
C ARG A 251 8.80 -4.02 -5.99
N ARG A 252 9.21 -4.66 -4.89
CA ARG A 252 8.66 -4.40 -3.55
C ARG A 252 8.96 -2.97 -3.11
N VAL A 253 10.20 -2.53 -3.36
CA VAL A 253 10.62 -1.15 -3.07
C VAL A 253 9.76 -0.15 -3.85
N ALA A 254 9.56 -0.35 -5.15
CA ALA A 254 8.72 0.53 -5.96
C ALA A 254 7.27 0.61 -5.45
N VAL A 255 6.67 -0.52 -5.06
CA VAL A 255 5.33 -0.57 -4.46
C VAL A 255 5.29 0.22 -3.15
N ARG A 256 6.19 -0.08 -2.21
CA ARG A 256 6.21 0.57 -0.89
C ARG A 256 6.48 2.07 -0.98
N ASP A 257 7.43 2.49 -1.82
CA ASP A 257 7.72 3.91 -2.05
C ASP A 257 6.51 4.64 -2.63
N THR A 258 5.76 3.98 -3.52
CA THR A 258 4.53 4.55 -4.09
C THR A 258 3.46 4.76 -3.02
N ILE A 259 3.25 3.76 -2.15
CA ILE A 259 2.30 3.86 -1.02
C ILE A 259 2.76 4.94 -0.03
N ALA A 260 4.02 4.93 0.38
CA ALA A 260 4.57 5.87 1.35
C ALA A 260 4.56 7.32 0.85
N SER A 261 4.94 7.54 -0.42
CA SER A 261 4.90 8.88 -1.04
C SER A 261 3.46 9.39 -1.17
N SER A 262 2.53 8.52 -1.59
CA SER A 262 1.12 8.91 -1.72
C SER A 262 0.43 9.16 -0.38
N TYR A 263 0.83 8.46 0.70
CA TYR A 263 0.41 8.79 2.06
C TYR A 263 0.74 10.23 2.42
N ARG A 264 1.98 10.67 2.20
CA ARG A 264 2.37 12.08 2.43
C ARG A 264 1.53 13.02 1.57
N SER A 265 1.28 12.66 0.31
CA SER A 265 0.38 13.44 -0.55
C SER A 265 -1.02 13.59 0.03
N GLY A 266 -1.60 12.54 0.63
CA GLY A 266 -2.92 12.59 1.26
C GLY A 266 -2.93 13.36 2.58
N LEU A 267 -1.82 13.33 3.30
CA LEU A 267 -1.62 14.08 4.54
C LEU A 267 -1.50 15.58 4.30
N GLU A 268 -0.89 15.99 3.19
CA GLU A 268 -0.64 17.39 2.86
C GLU A 268 -1.75 18.02 2.01
N GLN A 269 -2.45 17.23 1.20
CA GLN A 269 -3.38 17.74 0.19
C GLN A 269 -4.79 17.21 0.41
N PRO A 270 -5.82 18.06 0.33
CA PRO A 270 -7.19 17.59 0.32
C PRO A 270 -7.47 16.68 -0.88
N MET A 271 -8.32 15.67 -0.67
CA MET A 271 -8.92 14.96 -1.81
C MET A 271 -9.77 15.93 -2.62
N LYS A 272 -9.79 15.71 -3.93
CA LYS A 272 -10.74 16.39 -4.80
C LYS A 272 -12.14 15.92 -4.47
N ASP A 273 -13.15 16.70 -4.84
CA ASP A 273 -14.55 16.32 -4.63
C ASP A 273 -14.80 14.93 -5.28
N PRO A 274 -15.14 13.90 -4.48
CA PRO A 274 -15.38 12.55 -4.99
C PRO A 274 -16.60 12.46 -5.91
N ASN A 275 -17.49 13.47 -5.86
CA ASN A 275 -18.67 13.57 -6.72
C ASN A 275 -18.40 14.35 -8.00
N ALA A 276 -17.18 14.88 -8.19
CA ALA A 276 -16.81 15.52 -9.44
C ALA A 276 -16.94 14.51 -10.59
N PRO A 277 -17.61 14.88 -11.70
CA PRO A 277 -17.73 13.97 -12.83
C PRO A 277 -16.34 13.67 -13.40
N PRO A 278 -16.11 12.44 -13.92
CA PRO A 278 -14.91 12.14 -14.68
C PRO A 278 -14.72 13.15 -15.80
N ARG A 279 -13.46 13.42 -16.19
CA ARG A 279 -13.21 14.20 -17.40
C ARG A 279 -13.87 13.52 -18.59
N GLU A 280 -14.42 14.32 -19.49
CA GLU A 280 -15.12 13.83 -20.69
C GLU A 280 -14.22 12.86 -21.47
N GLY A 281 -14.76 11.69 -21.82
CA GLY A 281 -14.02 10.62 -22.50
C GLY A 281 -13.14 9.72 -21.60
N GLN A 282 -13.06 9.97 -20.29
CA GLN A 282 -12.27 9.12 -19.36
C GLN A 282 -13.12 8.15 -18.52
N ALA A 283 -14.45 8.26 -18.53
CA ALA A 283 -15.32 7.46 -17.66
C ALA A 283 -15.17 5.95 -17.86
N GLU A 284 -15.10 5.48 -19.11
CA GLU A 284 -14.91 4.06 -19.42
C GLU A 284 -13.53 3.57 -18.97
N ALA A 285 -12.47 4.35 -19.24
CA ALA A 285 -11.11 4.01 -18.81
C ALA A 285 -10.99 3.98 -17.28
N ALA A 286 -11.64 4.91 -16.58
CA ALA A 286 -11.71 4.97 -15.13
C ALA A 286 -12.43 3.74 -14.55
N ALA A 287 -13.56 3.33 -15.14
CA ALA A 287 -14.28 2.14 -14.72
C ALA A 287 -13.45 0.87 -14.89
N LEU A 288 -12.74 0.72 -16.02
CA LEU A 288 -11.84 -0.41 -16.27
C LEU A 288 -10.62 -0.41 -15.34
N LEU A 289 -10.04 0.76 -15.06
CA LEU A 289 -8.94 0.89 -14.11
C LEU A 289 -9.40 0.47 -12.70
N ARG A 290 -10.58 0.93 -12.26
CA ARG A 290 -11.17 0.54 -10.98
C ARG A 290 -11.42 -0.97 -10.90
N ALA A 291 -11.99 -1.56 -11.96
CA ALA A 291 -12.19 -3.02 -12.03
C ALA A 291 -10.85 -3.78 -11.95
N GLY A 292 -9.80 -3.27 -12.58
CA GLY A 292 -8.44 -3.81 -12.46
C GLY A 292 -7.90 -3.73 -11.03
N CYS A 293 -8.12 -2.63 -10.33
CA CYS A 293 -7.75 -2.48 -8.92
C CYS A 293 -8.50 -3.47 -8.02
N ASP A 294 -9.82 -3.62 -8.20
CA ASP A 294 -10.62 -4.57 -7.45
C ASP A 294 -10.15 -6.01 -7.67
N ALA A 295 -9.82 -6.34 -8.92
CA ALA A 295 -9.25 -7.64 -9.26
C ALA A 295 -7.93 -7.89 -8.54
N LEU A 296 -7.01 -6.92 -8.51
CA LEU A 296 -5.76 -7.03 -7.74
C LEU A 296 -5.99 -7.23 -6.25
N VAL A 297 -6.95 -6.51 -5.65
CA VAL A 297 -7.32 -6.71 -4.24
C VAL A 297 -7.81 -8.13 -4.00
N ARG A 298 -8.72 -8.64 -4.85
CA ARG A 298 -9.24 -10.02 -4.73
C ARG A 298 -8.12 -11.05 -4.86
N LEU A 299 -7.24 -10.90 -5.85
CA LEU A 299 -6.09 -11.79 -6.03
C LEU A 299 -5.19 -11.78 -4.79
N ALA A 300 -4.88 -10.60 -4.24
CA ALA A 300 -4.03 -10.45 -3.07
C ALA A 300 -4.63 -11.11 -1.83
N LEU A 301 -5.93 -10.91 -1.60
CA LEU A 301 -6.64 -11.52 -0.47
C LEU A 301 -6.72 -13.06 -0.59
N VAL A 302 -6.93 -13.61 -1.79
CA VAL A 302 -6.91 -15.06 -1.99
C VAL A 302 -5.55 -15.67 -1.59
N LEU A 303 -4.45 -14.96 -1.83
CA LEU A 303 -3.13 -15.45 -1.43
C LEU A 303 -2.91 -15.42 0.08
N THR A 304 -3.41 -14.41 0.78
CA THR A 304 -3.15 -14.27 2.23
C THR A 304 -4.09 -15.06 3.13
N VAL A 305 -5.24 -15.53 2.62
CA VAL A 305 -6.07 -16.52 3.35
C VAL A 305 -5.32 -17.85 3.55
N ASN A 306 -4.27 -18.12 2.79
CA ASN A 306 -3.44 -19.32 2.97
C ASN A 306 -2.48 -19.24 4.16
N ASP A 307 -2.16 -18.04 4.64
CA ASP A 307 -1.15 -17.81 5.67
C ASP A 307 -1.75 -17.72 7.10
N ILE A 308 -3.08 -17.77 7.24
CA ILE A 308 -3.81 -17.66 8.54
C ILE A 308 -4.01 -19.05 9.20
N ALA A 309 -3.04 -19.96 9.07
CA ALA A 309 -3.11 -21.32 9.65
C ALA A 309 -2.34 -21.43 10.98
#